data_AF-A0A952E6H5-F1
#
_entry.id   AF-A0A952E6H5-F1
#
_cell.length_a   1.000
_cell.length_b   1.000
_cell.length_c   1.000
_cell.angle_alpha   90.00
_cell.angle_beta   90.00
_cell.angle_gamma   90.00
#
_symmetry.space_group_name_H-M   'P 1'
#
loop_
_entity.id
_entity.type
_entity.pdbx_description
1 polymer ?
#
loop_
_entity_poly.entity_id
_entity_poly.type
_entity_poly.pdbx_seq_one_letter_code
_entity_poly.pdbx_strand_id
1 'polypeptide(L)'
;MQIKDFTGIKNNGPLPEPQLVQIPDDIGDLLPDYIESIGSILEQLEEAALAHESGNRTEENSAYIRRVLHKIKGESSMVGFEDIAELYHQAEFAFEELEQNEKSDMLLRLKDWTNAALQHMSN
;
A
#
# COMPACT_ATOMS: atom_id res chain seq x y z
N MET A 1 6.55 -16.15 -12.25
CA MET A 1 6.78 -15.62 -10.91
C MET A 1 5.76 -16.25 -9.97
N GLN A 2 6.12 -16.64 -8.75
CA GLN A 2 5.13 -17.04 -7.75
C GLN A 2 4.72 -15.77 -7.01
N ILE A 3 3.48 -15.32 -7.21
CA ILE A 3 2.93 -14.18 -6.47
C ILE A 3 2.96 -14.53 -4.98
N LYS A 4 3.52 -13.62 -4.17
CA LYS A 4 3.63 -13.81 -2.73
C LYS A 4 2.25 -13.69 -2.06
N ASP A 5 2.09 -14.36 -0.92
CA ASP A 5 0.85 -14.31 -0.16
C ASP A 5 0.79 -13.05 0.71
N PHE A 6 -0.12 -12.13 0.39
CA PHE A 6 -0.38 -10.90 1.13
C PHE A 6 -1.71 -10.93 1.90
N THR A 7 -2.40 -12.08 1.96
CA THR A 7 -3.71 -12.19 2.65
C THR A 7 -3.62 -11.87 4.14
N GLY A 8 -2.43 -11.97 4.73
CA GLY A 8 -2.13 -11.54 6.09
C GLY A 8 -2.42 -10.07 6.38
N ILE A 9 -2.58 -9.21 5.36
CA ILE A 9 -2.88 -7.78 5.55
C ILE A 9 -4.22 -7.57 6.27
N LYS A 10 -5.22 -8.42 5.99
CA LYS A 10 -6.57 -8.31 6.55
C LYS A 10 -6.64 -8.62 8.04
N ASN A 11 -5.87 -9.62 8.51
CA ASN A 11 -6.07 -10.23 9.82
C ASN A 11 -4.86 -10.11 10.75
N ASN A 12 -3.98 -9.13 10.50
CA ASN A 12 -2.69 -9.00 11.18
C ASN A 12 -1.83 -10.27 11.13
N GLY A 13 -2.06 -11.14 10.13
CA GLY A 13 -1.26 -12.32 9.84
C GLY A 13 0.06 -11.97 9.16
N PRO A 14 1.00 -12.92 8.99
CA PRO A 14 2.31 -12.64 8.43
C PRO A 14 2.23 -12.03 7.02
N LEU A 15 3.17 -11.12 6.72
CA LEU A 15 3.40 -10.62 5.37
C LEU A 15 4.78 -11.07 4.90
N PRO A 16 5.02 -11.16 3.58
CA PRO A 16 6.35 -11.37 3.05
C PRO A 16 7.31 -10.26 3.47
N GLU A 17 8.61 -10.55 3.53
CA GLU A 17 9.59 -9.53 3.88
C GLU A 17 9.64 -8.41 2.82
N PRO A 18 9.54 -7.13 3.20
CA PRO A 18 9.49 -6.02 2.25
C PRO A 18 10.78 -5.86 1.45
N GLN A 19 11.92 -6.30 1.98
CA GLN A 19 13.21 -6.28 1.25
C GLN A 19 13.26 -7.32 0.12
N LEU A 20 12.36 -8.30 0.12
CA LEU A 20 12.34 -9.31 -0.93
C LEU A 20 11.51 -8.88 -2.15
N VAL A 21 10.91 -7.69 -2.16
CA VAL A 21 10.12 -7.18 -3.28
C VAL A 21 10.94 -7.26 -4.57
N GLN A 22 10.34 -7.87 -5.60
CA GLN A 22 11.00 -8.01 -6.88
C GLN A 22 10.95 -6.68 -7.63
N ILE A 23 12.12 -6.12 -7.92
CA ILE A 23 12.27 -4.93 -8.75
C ILE A 23 12.17 -5.38 -10.22
N PRO A 24 11.31 -4.75 -11.04
CA PRO A 24 11.20 -5.09 -12.46
C PRO A 24 12.52 -4.85 -13.20
N ASP A 25 12.96 -5.80 -14.02
CA ASP A 25 14.26 -5.71 -14.72
C ASP A 25 14.32 -4.52 -15.70
N ASP A 26 13.18 -4.06 -16.21
CA ASP A 26 13.04 -3.02 -17.23
C ASP A 26 12.67 -1.64 -16.67
N ILE A 27 12.54 -1.49 -15.34
CA ILE A 27 12.15 -0.20 -14.75
C ILE A 27 13.20 0.90 -14.94
N GLY A 28 14.48 0.52 -15.01
CA GLY A 28 15.61 1.40 -15.34
C GLY A 28 15.55 2.75 -14.62
N ASP A 29 15.56 3.82 -15.42
CA ASP A 29 15.59 5.21 -14.94
C ASP A 29 14.26 5.70 -14.34
N LEU A 30 13.17 4.93 -14.44
CA LEU A 30 11.86 5.29 -13.85
C LEU A 30 11.76 4.93 -12.37
N LEU A 31 12.70 4.15 -11.83
CA LEU A 31 12.66 3.69 -10.45
C LEU A 31 12.64 4.84 -9.43
N PRO A 32 13.51 5.88 -9.52
CA PRO A 32 13.49 7.00 -8.58
C PRO A 32 12.16 7.76 -8.60
N ASP A 33 11.62 8.04 -9.79
CA ASP A 33 10.34 8.74 -9.97
C ASP A 33 9.17 7.93 -9.37
N TYR A 34 9.19 6.61 -9.56
CA TYR A 34 8.22 5.71 -8.94
C TYR A 34 8.31 5.75 -7.41
N ILE A 35 9.53 5.63 -6.85
CA ILE A 35 9.75 5.66 -5.40
C ILE A 35 9.24 6.98 -4.80
N GLU A 36 9.56 8.12 -5.44
CA GLU A 36 9.09 9.44 -5.02
C GLU A 36 7.55 9.55 -5.11
N SER A 37 6.95 9.09 -6.21
CA SER A 37 5.49 9.08 -6.39
C SER A 37 4.79 8.30 -5.29
N ILE A 38 5.18 7.04 -5.07
CA ILE A 38 4.56 6.20 -4.05
C ILE A 38 4.79 6.77 -2.65
N GLY A 39 5.98 7.30 -2.36
CA GLY A 39 6.28 7.98 -1.09
C GLY A 39 5.31 9.14 -0.80
N SER A 40 5.10 10.02 -1.78
CA SER A 40 4.16 11.15 -1.64
C SER A 40 2.70 10.71 -1.48
N ILE A 41 2.31 9.60 -2.13
CA ILE A 41 0.96 9.05 -1.99
C ILE A 41 0.77 8.38 -0.62
N LEU A 42 1.82 7.78 -0.05
CA LEU A 42 1.77 7.20 1.30
C LEU A 42 1.59 8.24 2.39
N GLU A 43 2.17 9.43 2.25
CA GLU A 43 1.92 10.56 3.16
C GLU A 43 0.44 10.96 3.16
N GLN A 44 -0.16 11.04 1.96
CA GLN A 44 -1.60 11.28 1.80
C GLN A 44 -2.47 10.18 2.42
N LEU A 45 -2.04 8.92 2.32
CA LEU A 45 -2.74 7.79 2.92
C LEU A 45 -2.77 7.90 4.46
N GLU A 46 -1.65 8.29 5.07
CA GLU A 46 -1.54 8.46 6.52
C GLU A 46 -2.48 9.57 7.01
N GLU A 47 -2.46 10.73 6.37
CA GLU A 47 -3.34 11.84 6.75
C GLU A 47 -4.81 11.42 6.72
N ALA A 48 -5.20 10.69 5.66
CA ALA A 48 -6.56 10.19 5.53
C ALA A 48 -6.91 9.10 6.55
N ALA A 49 -5.97 8.22 6.90
CA ALA A 49 -6.14 7.20 7.91
C ALA A 49 -6.36 7.81 9.31
N LEU A 50 -5.56 8.81 9.68
CA LEU A 50 -5.70 9.55 10.94
C LEU A 50 -7.04 10.31 11.00
N ALA A 51 -7.43 10.97 9.89
CA ALA A 51 -8.71 11.65 9.81
C ALA A 51 -9.89 10.67 9.94
N HIS A 52 -9.79 9.49 9.31
CA HIS A 52 -10.77 8.42 9.40
C HIS A 52 -10.90 7.84 10.82
N GLU A 53 -9.78 7.66 11.53
CA GLU A 53 -9.73 7.19 12.91
C GLU A 53 -10.41 8.18 13.88
N SER A 54 -10.22 9.48 13.66
CA SER A 54 -10.81 10.53 14.49
C SER A 54 -12.35 10.61 14.44
N GLY A 55 -13.00 9.82 13.58
CA GLY A 55 -14.45 9.79 13.38
C GLY A 55 -15.02 10.99 12.61
N ASN A 56 -14.16 11.89 12.12
CA ASN A 56 -14.55 13.02 11.31
C ASN A 56 -14.73 12.59 9.84
N ARG A 57 -15.83 12.99 9.19
CA ARG A 57 -16.04 12.81 7.74
C ARG A 57 -15.72 11.37 7.25
N THR A 58 -16.09 10.36 8.03
CA THR A 58 -15.72 8.95 7.84
C THR A 58 -15.96 8.45 6.40
N GLU A 59 -17.09 8.81 5.79
CA GLU A 59 -17.42 8.40 4.42
C GLU A 59 -16.51 9.07 3.37
N GLU A 60 -16.25 10.37 3.49
CA GLU A 60 -15.36 11.12 2.58
C GLU A 60 -13.93 10.59 2.68
N ASN A 61 -13.46 10.35 3.91
CA ASN A 61 -12.13 9.79 4.18
C ASN A 61 -12.02 8.36 3.65
N SER A 62 -13.05 7.51 3.87
CA SER A 62 -13.11 6.17 3.29
C SER A 62 -13.05 6.20 1.75
N ALA A 63 -13.80 7.10 1.11
CA ALA A 63 -13.78 7.25 -0.34
C ALA A 63 -12.41 7.73 -0.85
N TYR A 64 -11.73 8.60 -0.09
CA TYR A 64 -10.39 9.04 -0.42
C TYR A 64 -9.36 7.91 -0.27
N ILE A 65 -9.38 7.17 0.84
CA ILE A 65 -8.51 6.01 1.08
C ILE A 65 -8.63 4.99 -0.06
N ARG A 66 -9.84 4.62 -0.48
CA ARG A 66 -10.06 3.72 -1.63
C ARG A 66 -9.37 4.20 -2.90
N ARG A 67 -9.46 5.50 -3.19
CA ARG A 67 -8.81 6.08 -4.38
C ARG A 67 -7.28 6.01 -4.27
N VAL A 68 -6.74 6.24 -3.07
CA VAL A 68 -5.30 6.13 -2.82
C VAL A 68 -4.81 4.69 -3.01
N LEU A 69 -5.50 3.71 -2.42
CA LEU A 69 -5.17 2.29 -2.58
C LEU A 69 -5.20 1.88 -4.06
N HIS A 70 -6.27 2.27 -4.77
CA HIS A 70 -6.43 2.00 -6.20
C HIS A 70 -5.33 2.63 -7.05
N LYS A 71 -4.94 3.86 -6.72
CA LYS A 71 -3.89 4.59 -7.42
C LYS A 71 -2.54 3.88 -7.30
N ILE A 72 -2.13 3.52 -6.09
CA ILE A 72 -0.84 2.81 -5.88
C ILE A 72 -0.86 1.45 -6.59
N LYS A 73 -1.97 0.69 -6.52
CA LYS A 73 -2.12 -0.55 -7.28
C LYS A 73 -1.92 -0.34 -8.78
N GLY A 74 -2.56 0.69 -9.33
CA GLY A 74 -2.49 1.03 -10.76
C GLY A 74 -1.08 1.43 -11.19
N GLU A 75 -0.43 2.31 -10.44
CA GLU A 75 0.96 2.73 -10.70
C GLU A 75 1.92 1.54 -10.63
N SER A 76 1.82 0.72 -9.57
CA SER A 76 2.65 -0.47 -9.39
C SER A 76 2.46 -1.48 -10.53
N SER A 77 1.21 -1.71 -10.93
CA SER A 77 0.87 -2.62 -12.04
C SER A 77 1.41 -2.11 -13.37
N MET A 78 1.39 -0.80 -13.60
CA MET A 78 1.84 -0.17 -14.85
C MET A 78 3.35 -0.30 -15.04
N VAL A 79 4.13 -0.20 -13.96
CA VAL A 79 5.60 -0.29 -14.01
C VAL A 79 6.14 -1.69 -13.68
N GLY A 80 5.27 -2.67 -13.43
CA GLY A 80 5.63 -4.08 -13.24
C GLY A 80 5.94 -4.51 -11.80
N PHE A 81 5.71 -3.68 -10.79
CA PHE A 81 5.86 -4.06 -9.37
C PHE A 81 4.70 -4.97 -8.91
N GLU A 82 4.72 -6.24 -9.35
CA GLU A 82 3.64 -7.21 -9.09
C GLU A 82 3.39 -7.44 -7.60
N ASP A 83 4.45 -7.49 -6.77
CA ASP A 83 4.32 -7.69 -5.32
C ASP A 83 3.58 -6.52 -4.64
N ILE A 84 3.90 -5.27 -5.01
CA ILE A 84 3.22 -4.09 -4.45
C ILE A 84 1.80 -4.02 -5.00
N ALA A 85 1.61 -4.27 -6.30
CA ALA A 85 0.27 -4.31 -6.89
C ALA A 85 -0.65 -5.31 -6.18
N GLU A 86 -0.15 -6.52 -5.89
CA GLU A 86 -0.92 -7.54 -5.18
C GLU A 86 -1.19 -7.16 -3.72
N LEU A 87 -0.21 -6.61 -3.00
CA LEU A 87 -0.44 -6.13 -1.64
C LEU A 87 -1.57 -5.09 -1.58
N TYR A 88 -1.57 -4.11 -2.49
CA TYR A 88 -2.59 -3.07 -2.54
C TYR A 88 -3.95 -3.60 -2.99
N HIS A 89 -3.97 -4.62 -3.85
CA HIS A 89 -5.18 -5.34 -4.20
C HIS A 89 -5.79 -6.04 -2.97
N GLN A 90 -5.00 -6.76 -2.18
CA GLN A 90 -5.46 -7.38 -0.93
C GLN A 90 -5.89 -6.32 0.09
N ALA A 91 -5.21 -5.17 0.15
CA ALA A 91 -5.58 -4.06 1.02
C ALA A 91 -6.93 -3.42 0.64
N GLU A 92 -7.23 -3.26 -0.66
CA GLU A 92 -8.56 -2.80 -1.12
C GLU A 92 -9.67 -3.71 -0.60
N PHE A 93 -9.52 -5.05 -0.72
CA PHE A 93 -10.51 -5.99 -0.20
C PHE A 93 -10.62 -5.95 1.31
N ALA A 94 -9.48 -5.99 2.02
CA ALA A 94 -9.45 -5.91 3.47
C ALA A 94 -10.14 -4.63 3.98
N PHE A 95 -9.89 -3.50 3.33
CA PHE A 95 -10.51 -2.23 3.70
C PHE A 95 -12.03 -2.25 3.60
N GLU A 96 -12.65 -2.98 2.66
CA GLU A 96 -14.12 -3.06 2.63
C GLU A 96 -14.71 -3.94 3.74
N GLU A 97 -13.97 -4.95 4.20
CA GLU A 97 -14.46 -5.96 5.13
C GLU A 97 -14.18 -5.65 6.61
N LEU A 98 -13.21 -4.76 6.88
CA LEU A 98 -12.77 -4.44 8.24
C LEU A 98 -13.65 -3.38 8.91
N GLU A 99 -13.76 -3.50 10.24
CA GLU A 99 -14.39 -2.49 11.09
C GLU A 99 -13.54 -1.23 11.17
N GLN A 100 -14.14 -0.12 11.61
CA GLN A 100 -13.50 1.20 11.57
C GLN A 100 -12.15 1.27 12.32
N ASN A 101 -12.03 0.61 13.47
CA ASN A 101 -10.79 0.56 14.24
C ASN A 101 -9.71 -0.30 13.57
N GLU A 102 -10.10 -1.42 12.96
CA GLU A 102 -9.16 -2.34 12.30
C GLU A 102 -8.62 -1.76 10.98
N LYS A 103 -9.41 -0.91 10.31
CA LYS A 103 -8.99 -0.19 9.10
C LYS A 103 -7.76 0.67 9.36
N SER A 104 -7.75 1.46 10.43
CA SER A 104 -6.62 2.36 10.72
C SER A 104 -5.33 1.58 10.97
N ASP A 105 -5.39 0.53 11.79
CA ASP A 105 -4.24 -0.35 12.07
C ASP A 105 -3.71 -1.01 10.78
N MET A 106 -4.61 -1.52 9.94
CA MET A 106 -4.25 -2.12 8.66
C MET A 106 -3.58 -1.11 7.72
N LEU A 107 -4.07 0.13 7.65
CA LEU A 107 -3.50 1.18 6.80
C LEU A 107 -2.10 1.61 7.26
N LEU A 108 -1.89 1.77 8.57
CA LEU A 108 -0.57 2.08 9.12
C LEU A 108 0.43 0.96 8.82
N ARG A 109 -0.01 -0.29 9.01
CA ARG A 109 0.79 -1.47 8.69
C ARG A 109 1.14 -1.57 7.20
N LEU A 110 0.17 -1.29 6.32
CA LEU A 110 0.37 -1.23 4.87
C LEU A 110 1.41 -0.17 4.50
N LYS A 111 1.31 1.03 5.09
CA LYS A 111 2.24 2.13 4.90
C LYS A 111 3.66 1.73 5.34
N ASP A 112 3.81 1.19 6.55
CA ASP A 112 5.12 0.79 7.10
C ASP A 112 5.81 -0.26 6.23
N TRP A 113 5.06 -1.28 5.80
CA TRP A 113 5.57 -2.30 4.90
C TRP A 113 6.02 -1.68 3.57
N THR A 114 5.20 -0.82 2.97
CA THR A 114 5.51 -0.19 1.67
C THR A 114 6.74 0.71 1.80
N ASN A 115 6.84 1.51 2.85
CA ASN A 115 8.00 2.35 3.13
C ASN A 115 9.29 1.53 3.29
N ALA A 116 9.23 0.41 4.02
CA ALA A 116 10.39 -0.47 4.17
C ALA A 116 10.85 -1.06 2.83
N ALA A 117 9.92 -1.37 1.92
CA ALA A 117 10.24 -1.83 0.58
C ALA A 117 10.88 -0.71 -0.27
N LEU A 118 10.30 0.49 -0.28
CA LEU A 118 10.83 1.64 -1.02
C LEU A 118 12.24 2.06 -0.54
N GLN A 119 12.46 2.04 0.78
CA GLN A 119 13.78 2.32 1.36
C GLN A 119 14.82 1.29 0.92
N HIS A 120 14.43 0.02 0.81
CA HIS A 120 15.34 -1.02 0.32
C HIS A 120 15.71 -0.80 -1.16
N MET A 121 14.75 -0.39 -2.00
CA MET A 121 15.00 -0.09 -3.42
C MET A 121 15.89 1.14 -3.64
N SER A 122 15.96 2.02 -2.64
CA SER A 122 16.74 3.27 -2.70
C SER A 122 18.19 3.11 -2.23
N ASN A 123 18.56 1.95 -1.68
CA ASN A 123 19.90 1.64 -1.16
C ASN A 123 20.72 0.83 -2.18
#